data_AF-A0A975QRA4-F1
#
_entry.id   AF-A0A975QRA4-F1
#
_cell.length_a   1.000
_cell.length_b   1.000
_cell.length_c   1.000
_cell.angle_alpha   90.00
_cell.angle_beta   90.00
_cell.angle_gamma   90.00
#
_symmetry.space_group_name_H-M   'P 1'
#
loop_
_entity.id
_entity.type
_entity.pdbx_description
1 polymer ?
#
loop_
_entity_poly.entity_id
_entity_poly.type
_entity_poly.pdbx_seq_one_letter_code
_entity_poly.pdbx_strand_id
1 'polypeptide(L)'
;MKTYRMNAVMAGVLYFLGTAFGVASTVVGGKVISSIVQTKPLSGIVLLDLVAIDSSRLLWGSFFILLMGISLVAMTVFLYPIFKKDSEELAMGMLLFRGAMEGAWYFMTTISILVLFALGEEYVATGANSTALQSMGNVVYKFQDLLGPVGTILFLIGATCLYISFYRTRLIPRWLSVWGLIGVVPYMAYALLHFFGMDNGVGFYLQMLLAIQEIVLALWLIIKGFDRAAIGKLVTDN
;
A
#
# COMPACT_ATOMS: atom_id res chain seq x y z
N MET A 1 17.80 -8.60 23.77
CA MET A 1 17.52 -7.15 23.57
C MET A 1 18.00 -6.59 22.23
N LYS A 2 19.24 -6.86 21.76
CA LYS A 2 19.73 -6.36 20.45
C LYS A 2 18.83 -6.78 19.26
N THR A 3 18.35 -8.03 19.24
CA THR A 3 17.47 -8.55 18.18
C THR A 3 16.12 -7.82 18.11
N TYR A 4 15.48 -7.50 19.24
CA TYR A 4 14.20 -6.78 19.23
C TYR A 4 14.33 -5.33 18.79
N ARG A 5 15.44 -4.67 19.13
CA ARG A 5 15.75 -3.33 18.62
C ARG A 5 15.97 -3.35 17.11
N MET A 6 16.68 -4.36 16.62
CA MET A 6 16.87 -4.57 15.17
C MET A 6 15.53 -4.77 14.47
N ASN A 7 14.64 -5.63 14.99
CA ASN A 7 13.32 -5.84 14.38
C ASN A 7 12.48 -4.57 14.36
N ALA A 8 12.52 -3.76 15.43
CA ALA A 8 11.81 -2.47 15.48
C ALA A 8 12.30 -1.51 14.39
N VAL A 9 13.63 -1.36 14.29
CA VAL A 9 14.25 -0.46 13.30
C VAL A 9 14.01 -0.98 11.88
N MET A 10 14.18 -2.28 11.63
CA MET A 10 13.93 -2.88 10.32
C MET A 10 12.46 -2.72 9.91
N ALA A 11 11.52 -2.99 10.82
CA ALA A 11 10.10 -2.77 10.56
C ALA A 11 9.83 -1.29 10.22
N GLY A 12 10.36 -0.34 11.00
CA GLY A 12 10.21 1.09 10.74
C GLY A 12 10.82 1.54 9.41
N VAL A 13 12.04 1.09 9.09
CA VAL A 13 12.73 1.41 7.82
C VAL A 13 11.94 0.87 6.63
N LEU A 14 11.51 -0.39 6.68
CA LEU A 14 10.74 -1.01 5.60
C LEU A 14 9.37 -0.35 5.42
N TYR A 15 8.74 0.06 6.51
CA TYR A 15 7.49 0.84 6.48
C TYR A 15 7.68 2.20 5.80
N PHE A 16 8.75 2.92 6.19
CA PHE A 16 9.09 4.22 5.62
C PHE A 16 9.44 4.10 4.13
N LEU A 17 10.27 3.11 3.77
CA LEU A 17 10.63 2.83 2.37
C LEU A 17 9.40 2.47 1.54
N GLY A 18 8.50 1.62 2.06
CA GLY A 18 7.24 1.32 1.39
C GLY A 18 6.45 2.58 1.05
N THR A 19 6.28 3.46 2.03
CA THR A 19 5.59 4.75 1.83
C THR A 19 6.33 5.65 0.84
N ALA A 20 7.65 5.75 0.96
CA ALA A 20 8.48 6.56 0.07
C ALA A 20 8.42 6.07 -1.39
N PHE A 21 8.44 4.75 -1.61
CA PHE A 21 8.27 4.16 -2.93
C PHE A 21 6.86 4.39 -3.49
N GLY A 22 5.83 4.30 -2.65
CA GLY A 22 4.46 4.65 -3.05
C GLY A 22 4.33 6.11 -3.50
N VAL A 23 4.94 7.05 -2.77
CA VAL A 23 4.98 8.46 -3.20
C VAL A 23 5.80 8.63 -4.47
N ALA A 24 6.99 8.02 -4.54
CA ALA A 24 7.85 8.08 -5.73
C ALA A 24 7.17 7.54 -6.98
N SER A 25 6.37 6.46 -6.85
CA SER A 25 5.63 5.90 -7.99
C SER A 25 4.61 6.88 -8.55
N THR A 26 3.90 7.63 -7.70
CA THR A 26 2.94 8.65 -8.16
C THR A 26 3.60 9.85 -8.80
N VAL A 27 4.77 10.27 -8.29
CA VAL A 27 5.51 11.44 -8.78
C VAL A 27 6.22 11.13 -10.10
N VAL A 28 6.86 9.96 -10.19
CA VAL A 28 7.63 9.55 -11.37
C VAL A 28 6.73 8.91 -12.43
N GLY A 29 5.67 8.22 -12.01
CA GLY A 29 4.79 7.40 -12.85
C GLY A 29 3.90 8.13 -13.85
N GLY A 30 4.00 9.45 -13.92
CA GLY A 30 3.27 10.27 -14.89
C GLY A 30 1.77 10.37 -14.62
N LYS A 31 1.02 10.80 -15.64
CA LYS A 31 -0.41 11.08 -15.51
C LYS A 31 -1.25 9.82 -15.34
N VAL A 32 -0.84 8.71 -15.94
CA VAL A 32 -1.58 7.44 -15.85
C VAL A 32 -1.56 6.89 -14.42
N ILE A 33 -0.38 6.76 -13.80
CA ILE A 33 -0.31 6.23 -12.42
C ILE A 33 -0.94 7.20 -11.42
N SER A 34 -0.72 8.51 -11.57
CA SER A 34 -1.35 9.50 -10.68
C SER A 34 -2.88 9.52 -10.81
N SER A 35 -3.43 9.29 -12.01
CA SER A 35 -4.88 9.17 -12.22
C SER A 35 -5.47 7.95 -11.50
N ILE A 36 -4.80 6.81 -11.55
CA ILE A 36 -5.20 5.57 -10.86
C ILE A 36 -5.15 5.77 -9.35
N VAL A 37 -4.05 6.30 -8.82
CA VAL A 37 -3.86 6.45 -7.37
C VAL A 37 -4.76 7.52 -6.77
N GLN A 38 -5.05 8.60 -7.50
CA GLN A 38 -5.96 9.66 -7.03
C GLN A 38 -7.42 9.41 -7.40
N THR A 39 -7.74 8.27 -8.05
CA THR A 39 -9.08 7.94 -8.57
C THR A 39 -9.71 9.08 -9.38
N LYS A 40 -8.86 9.83 -10.10
CA LYS A 40 -9.28 10.95 -10.95
C LYS A 40 -9.24 10.49 -12.40
N PRO A 41 -10.40 10.34 -13.07
CA PRO A 41 -10.44 9.83 -14.43
C PRO A 41 -9.71 10.76 -15.41
N LEU A 42 -8.99 10.16 -16.36
CA LEU A 42 -8.38 10.86 -17.48
C LEU A 42 -9.48 11.32 -18.45
N SER A 43 -9.97 12.55 -18.29
CA SER A 43 -10.99 13.12 -19.17
C SER A 43 -10.36 13.75 -20.41
N GLY A 44 -10.86 13.39 -21.60
CA GLY A 44 -10.55 14.08 -22.87
C GLY A 44 -9.18 13.75 -23.49
N ILE A 45 -8.50 12.70 -23.02
CA ILE A 45 -7.21 12.25 -23.56
C ILE A 45 -7.34 10.78 -23.96
N VAL A 46 -6.79 10.44 -25.13
CA VAL A 46 -6.68 9.05 -25.59
C VAL A 46 -5.64 8.32 -24.72
N LEU A 47 -6.08 7.27 -24.01
CA LEU A 47 -5.27 6.59 -23.00
C LEU A 47 -3.93 6.09 -23.55
N LEU A 48 -3.91 5.35 -24.66
CA LEU A 48 -2.64 4.78 -25.15
C LEU A 48 -1.70 5.83 -25.77
N ASP A 49 -2.21 6.97 -26.23
CA ASP A 49 -1.35 8.09 -26.65
C ASP A 49 -0.58 8.62 -25.44
N LEU A 50 -1.27 8.75 -24.30
CA LEU A 50 -0.65 9.19 -23.05
C LEU A 50 0.35 8.15 -22.52
N VAL A 51 0.01 6.86 -22.62
CA VAL A 51 0.91 5.75 -22.25
C VAL A 51 2.18 5.81 -23.09
N ALA A 52 2.07 6.00 -24.40
CA ALA A 52 3.22 6.09 -25.30
C ALA A 52 4.13 7.30 -24.98
N ILE A 53 3.54 8.45 -24.63
CA ILE A 53 4.30 9.64 -24.23
C ILE A 53 5.03 9.42 -22.88
N ASP A 54 4.34 8.81 -21.91
CA ASP A 54 4.86 8.57 -20.57
C ASP A 54 5.50 7.16 -20.42
N SER A 55 5.86 6.47 -21.51
CA SER A 55 6.34 5.07 -21.51
C SER A 55 7.44 4.79 -20.48
N SER A 56 8.49 5.60 -20.45
CA SER A 56 9.60 5.45 -19.48
C SER A 56 9.17 5.73 -18.04
N ARG A 57 8.26 6.68 -17.84
CA ARG A 57 7.71 7.06 -16.54
C ARG A 57 6.84 5.94 -15.98
N LEU A 58 6.03 5.30 -16.81
CA LEU A 58 5.22 4.14 -16.44
C LEU A 58 6.06 2.97 -15.94
N LEU A 59 7.17 2.66 -16.62
CA LEU A 59 8.10 1.61 -16.19
C LEU A 59 8.67 1.91 -14.80
N TRP A 60 9.23 3.11 -14.60
CA TRP A 60 9.77 3.50 -13.29
C TRP A 60 8.69 3.54 -12.20
N GLY A 61 7.50 4.04 -12.50
CA GLY A 61 6.38 4.06 -11.56
C GLY A 61 5.97 2.64 -11.15
N SER A 62 5.85 1.72 -12.11
CA SER A 62 5.55 0.30 -11.82
C SER A 62 6.65 -0.37 -10.98
N PHE A 63 7.92 -0.06 -11.24
CA PHE A 63 9.05 -0.56 -10.47
C PHE A 63 9.01 -0.09 -9.01
N PHE A 64 8.65 1.17 -8.77
CA PHE A 64 8.46 1.67 -7.41
C PHE A 64 7.26 1.03 -6.69
N ILE A 65 6.16 0.74 -7.40
CA ILE A 65 5.02 -0.01 -6.83
C ILE A 65 5.45 -1.42 -6.40
N LEU A 66 6.30 -2.08 -7.21
CA LEU A 66 6.86 -3.38 -6.85
C LEU A 66 7.72 -3.30 -5.59
N LEU A 67 8.62 -2.32 -5.51
CA LEU A 67 9.47 -2.11 -4.33
C LEU A 67 8.66 -1.76 -3.06
N MET A 68 7.58 -1.00 -3.23
CA MET A 68 6.62 -0.72 -2.16
C MET A 68 6.05 -2.03 -1.60
N GLY A 69 5.53 -2.90 -2.47
CA GLY A 69 4.99 -4.19 -2.06
C GLY A 69 6.00 -5.07 -1.35
N ILE A 70 7.22 -5.20 -1.89
CA ILE A 70 8.29 -6.00 -1.26
C ILE A 70 8.64 -5.46 0.14
N SER A 71 8.73 -4.13 0.28
CA SER A 71 9.08 -3.49 1.55
C SER A 71 8.01 -3.75 2.61
N LEU A 72 6.73 -3.60 2.26
CA LEU A 72 5.62 -3.80 3.18
C LEU A 72 5.44 -5.29 3.56
N VAL A 73 5.62 -6.21 2.62
CA VAL A 73 5.63 -7.66 2.90
C VAL A 73 6.76 -7.98 3.89
N ALA A 74 7.99 -7.55 3.60
CA ALA A 74 9.13 -7.82 4.47
C ALA A 74 8.94 -7.26 5.88
N MET A 75 8.31 -6.09 6.03
CA MET A 75 8.00 -5.49 7.32
C MET A 75 7.18 -6.42 8.21
N THR A 76 6.16 -7.08 7.67
CA THR A 76 5.33 -8.01 8.44
C THR A 76 6.11 -9.21 8.98
N VAL A 77 7.13 -9.68 8.24
CA VAL A 77 8.01 -10.79 8.64
C VAL A 77 8.86 -10.42 9.86
N PHE A 78 9.32 -9.17 9.98
CA PHE A 78 10.08 -8.71 11.15
C PHE A 78 9.21 -8.53 12.40
N LEU A 79 7.94 -8.20 12.22
CA LEU A 79 6.99 -7.99 13.31
C LEU A 79 6.34 -9.30 13.81
N TYR A 80 6.16 -10.28 12.92
CA TYR A 80 5.47 -11.53 13.22
C TYR A 80 6.01 -12.28 14.47
N PRO A 81 7.33 -12.52 14.63
CA PRO A 81 7.87 -13.23 15.80
C PRO A 81 7.62 -12.52 17.13
N ILE A 82 7.31 -11.22 17.10
CA ILE A 82 7.08 -10.41 18.29
C ILE A 82 5.60 -10.46 18.67
N PHE A 83 4.71 -10.25 17.70
CA PHE A 83 3.27 -10.28 17.96
C PHE A 83 2.74 -11.67 18.25
N LYS A 84 3.36 -12.72 17.69
CA LYS A 84 3.00 -14.11 17.99
C LYS A 84 3.07 -14.42 19.49
N LYS A 85 3.91 -13.70 20.26
CA LYS A 85 4.04 -13.89 21.71
C LYS A 85 2.83 -13.40 22.52
N ASP A 86 2.02 -12.48 21.99
CA ASP A 86 0.80 -12.00 22.66
C ASP A 86 -0.47 -12.66 22.08
N SER A 87 -0.53 -12.81 20.75
CA SER A 87 -1.62 -13.52 20.06
C SER A 87 -1.14 -14.02 18.70
N GLU A 88 -1.20 -15.33 18.51
CA GLU A 88 -0.84 -15.96 17.24
C GLU A 88 -1.86 -15.63 16.15
N GLU A 89 -3.14 -15.51 16.49
CA GLU A 89 -4.23 -15.20 15.57
C GLU A 89 -4.06 -13.81 14.96
N LEU A 90 -3.75 -12.80 15.78
CA LEU A 90 -3.52 -11.43 15.30
C LEU A 90 -2.23 -11.31 14.48
N ALA A 91 -1.17 -12.01 14.90
CA ALA A 91 0.09 -12.03 14.17
C ALA A 91 -0.05 -12.69 12.80
N MET A 92 -0.77 -13.82 12.72
CA MET A 92 -1.08 -14.50 11.47
C MET A 92 -2.01 -13.66 10.60
N GLY A 93 -3.03 -13.02 11.18
CA GLY A 93 -3.91 -12.10 10.44
C GLY A 93 -3.13 -10.95 9.81
N MET A 94 -2.20 -10.33 10.54
CA MET A 94 -1.32 -9.31 9.98
C MET A 94 -0.46 -9.86 8.82
N LEU A 95 0.18 -11.02 9.01
CA LEU A 95 1.05 -11.61 7.98
C LEU A 95 0.27 -12.01 6.72
N LEU A 96 -0.97 -12.50 6.88
CA LEU A 96 -1.83 -12.88 5.77
C LEU A 96 -2.33 -11.64 5.01
N PHE A 97 -2.98 -10.71 5.69
CA PHE A 97 -3.67 -9.58 5.05
C PHE A 97 -2.69 -8.46 4.64
N ARG A 98 -1.83 -7.99 5.56
CA ARG A 98 -0.85 -6.92 5.30
C ARG A 98 0.40 -7.42 4.57
N GLY A 99 0.69 -8.73 4.70
CA GLY A 99 1.83 -9.37 4.04
C GLY A 99 1.42 -9.99 2.71
N ALA A 100 0.98 -11.24 2.74
CA ALA A 100 0.80 -12.05 1.54
C ALA A 100 -0.25 -11.48 0.56
N MET A 101 -1.44 -11.13 1.04
CA MET A 101 -2.55 -10.69 0.17
C MET A 101 -2.32 -9.28 -0.38
N GLU A 102 -1.88 -8.35 0.45
CA GLU A 102 -1.51 -7.01 -0.01
C GLU A 102 -0.29 -7.03 -0.94
N GLY A 103 0.71 -7.86 -0.63
CA GLY A 103 1.85 -8.10 -1.51
C GLY A 103 1.43 -8.60 -2.89
N ALA A 104 0.57 -9.62 -2.93
CA ALA A 104 0.01 -10.14 -4.19
C ALA A 104 -0.75 -9.06 -4.97
N TRP A 105 -1.46 -8.17 -4.27
CA TRP A 105 -2.12 -7.03 -4.89
C TRP A 105 -1.13 -6.04 -5.54
N TYR A 106 -0.02 -5.70 -4.89
CA TYR A 106 1.03 -4.88 -5.52
C TYR A 106 1.65 -5.56 -6.75
N PHE A 107 1.85 -6.88 -6.70
CA PHE A 107 2.32 -7.65 -7.87
C PHE A 107 1.32 -7.58 -9.02
N MET A 108 0.04 -7.83 -8.77
CA MET A 108 -1.01 -7.72 -9.78
C MET A 108 -1.07 -6.32 -10.39
N THR A 109 -1.05 -5.29 -9.54
CA THR A 109 -1.04 -3.88 -9.97
C THR A 109 0.16 -3.60 -10.87
N THR A 110 1.36 -4.05 -10.49
CA THR A 110 2.58 -3.88 -11.29
C THR A 110 2.45 -4.54 -12.66
N ILE A 111 2.02 -5.80 -12.70
CA ILE A 111 1.85 -6.55 -13.95
C ILE A 111 0.83 -5.86 -14.85
N SER A 112 -0.29 -5.40 -14.32
CA SER A 112 -1.31 -4.69 -15.08
C SER A 112 -0.79 -3.37 -15.69
N ILE A 113 0.10 -2.63 -15.00
CA ILE A 113 0.77 -1.45 -15.60
C ILE A 113 1.72 -1.86 -16.72
N LEU A 114 2.48 -2.95 -16.55
CA LEU A 114 3.38 -3.44 -17.59
C LEU A 114 2.63 -3.93 -18.83
N VAL A 115 1.43 -4.49 -18.65
CA VAL A 115 0.52 -4.82 -19.76
C VAL A 115 0.05 -3.56 -20.48
N LEU A 116 -0.31 -2.49 -19.75
CA LEU A 116 -0.64 -1.19 -20.37
C LEU A 116 0.53 -0.64 -21.18
N PHE A 117 1.75 -0.73 -20.64
CA PHE A 117 2.96 -0.33 -21.35
C PHE A 117 3.14 -1.12 -22.66
N ALA A 118 3.02 -2.45 -22.62
CA ALA A 118 3.12 -3.29 -23.82
C ALA A 118 2.06 -2.96 -24.88
N LEU A 119 0.81 -2.67 -24.44
CA LEU A 119 -0.26 -2.22 -25.33
C LEU A 119 0.04 -0.85 -25.94
N GLY A 120 0.69 0.05 -25.20
CA GLY A 120 1.14 1.35 -25.71
C GLY A 120 2.18 1.21 -26.82
N GLU A 121 3.18 0.36 -26.63
CA GLU A 121 4.22 0.10 -27.66
C GLU A 121 3.62 -0.49 -28.94
N GLU A 122 2.73 -1.49 -28.82
CA GLU A 122 2.05 -2.10 -29.97
C GLU A 122 1.14 -1.09 -30.69
N TYR A 123 0.48 -0.22 -29.92
CA TYR A 123 -0.36 0.82 -30.48
C TYR A 123 0.44 1.85 -31.29
N VAL A 124 1.64 2.23 -30.84
CA VAL A 124 2.56 3.06 -31.62
C VAL A 124 3.06 2.34 -32.87
N ALA A 125 3.41 1.05 -32.75
CA ALA A 125 3.87 0.25 -33.88
C ALA A 125 2.84 0.12 -35.01
N THR A 126 1.55 0.13 -34.66
CA THR A 126 0.42 0.11 -35.63
C THR A 126 0.05 1.49 -36.17
N GLY A 127 0.87 2.53 -35.92
CA GLY A 127 0.64 3.89 -36.39
C GLY A 127 -0.40 4.67 -35.58
N ALA A 128 -0.63 4.28 -34.32
CA ALA A 128 -1.50 4.98 -33.37
C ALA A 128 -2.95 5.20 -33.87
N ASN A 129 -3.53 4.18 -34.52
CA ASN A 129 -4.90 4.26 -35.06
C ASN A 129 -5.74 3.00 -34.76
N SER A 130 -5.24 2.09 -33.93
CA SER A 130 -5.94 0.84 -33.61
C SER A 130 -6.97 1.05 -32.50
N THR A 131 -8.25 1.07 -32.87
CA THR A 131 -9.39 1.15 -31.93
C THR A 131 -9.50 -0.09 -31.04
N ALA A 132 -9.09 -1.25 -31.54
CA ALA A 132 -9.07 -2.50 -30.78
C ALA A 132 -8.07 -2.43 -29.61
N LEU A 133 -6.85 -1.97 -29.88
CA LEU A 133 -5.83 -1.79 -28.83
C LEU A 133 -6.27 -0.76 -27.80
N GLN A 134 -6.84 0.36 -28.22
CA GLN A 134 -7.40 1.36 -27.30
C GLN A 134 -8.49 0.78 -26.40
N SER A 135 -9.38 -0.05 -26.95
CA SER A 135 -10.42 -0.72 -26.17
C SER A 135 -9.82 -1.67 -25.14
N MET A 136 -8.78 -2.42 -25.50
CA MET A 136 -8.04 -3.29 -24.57
C MET A 136 -7.35 -2.47 -23.47
N GLY A 137 -6.69 -1.36 -23.83
CA GLY A 137 -6.05 -0.45 -22.87
C GLY A 137 -7.05 0.11 -21.86
N ASN A 138 -8.23 0.54 -22.32
CA ASN A 138 -9.30 1.04 -21.45
C ASN A 138 -9.82 -0.03 -20.48
N VAL A 139 -9.92 -1.29 -20.93
CA VAL A 139 -10.31 -2.40 -20.05
C VAL A 139 -9.25 -2.65 -18.99
N VAL A 140 -7.96 -2.65 -19.34
CA VAL A 140 -6.87 -2.83 -18.37
C VAL A 140 -6.80 -1.65 -17.39
N TYR A 141 -7.02 -0.43 -17.85
CA TYR A 141 -7.10 0.75 -16.98
C TYR A 141 -8.28 0.66 -16.01
N LYS A 142 -9.46 0.25 -16.50
CA LYS A 142 -10.63 0.02 -15.64
C LYS A 142 -10.40 -1.14 -14.66
N PHE A 143 -9.67 -2.17 -15.07
CA PHE A 143 -9.28 -3.26 -14.18
C PHE A 143 -8.42 -2.76 -13.01
N GLN A 144 -7.49 -1.81 -13.24
CA GLN A 144 -6.71 -1.20 -12.16
C GLN A 144 -7.57 -0.41 -11.17
N ASP A 145 -8.53 0.37 -11.69
CA ASP A 145 -9.48 1.10 -10.86
C ASP A 145 -10.29 0.15 -9.97
N LEU A 146 -10.79 -0.96 -10.53
CA LEU A 146 -11.51 -2.00 -9.79
C LEU A 146 -10.64 -2.79 -8.80
N LEU A 147 -9.33 -2.91 -9.05
CA LEU A 147 -8.37 -3.53 -8.13
C LEU A 147 -8.10 -2.65 -6.90
N GLY A 148 -8.14 -1.33 -7.05
CA GLY A 148 -7.88 -0.35 -5.99
C GLY A 148 -8.59 -0.66 -4.66
N PRO A 149 -9.94 -0.67 -4.62
CA PRO A 149 -10.68 -0.84 -3.36
C PRO A 149 -10.47 -2.22 -2.74
N VAL A 150 -10.27 -3.26 -3.56
CA VAL A 150 -9.99 -4.62 -3.08
C VAL A 150 -8.68 -4.65 -2.30
N GLY A 151 -7.62 -4.04 -2.86
CA GLY A 151 -6.32 -3.91 -2.19
C GLY A 151 -6.43 -3.10 -0.90
N THR A 152 -7.16 -1.98 -0.93
CA THR A 152 -7.38 -1.13 0.25
C THR A 152 -8.09 -1.88 1.38
N ILE A 153 -9.11 -2.69 1.10
CA ILE A 153 -9.82 -3.48 2.12
C ILE A 153 -8.86 -4.47 2.79
N LEU A 154 -8.07 -5.21 1.99
CA LEU A 154 -7.07 -6.16 2.51
C LEU A 154 -6.03 -5.46 3.38
N PHE A 155 -5.50 -4.34 2.89
CA PHE A 155 -4.60 -3.48 3.63
C PHE A 155 -5.19 -3.07 4.99
N LEU A 156 -6.44 -2.60 5.03
CA LEU A 156 -7.07 -2.10 6.25
C LEU A 156 -7.39 -3.20 7.26
N ILE A 157 -7.74 -4.40 6.81
CA ILE A 157 -7.87 -5.57 7.70
C ILE A 157 -6.51 -5.88 8.34
N GLY A 158 -5.45 -5.95 7.53
CA GLY A 158 -4.09 -6.18 8.01
C GLY A 158 -3.58 -5.08 8.95
N ALA A 159 -3.89 -3.82 8.65
CA ALA A 159 -3.57 -2.66 9.47
C ALA A 159 -4.31 -2.72 10.81
N THR A 160 -5.57 -3.17 10.82
CA THR A 160 -6.33 -3.38 12.07
C THR A 160 -5.65 -4.43 12.95
N CYS A 161 -5.25 -5.58 12.39
CA CYS A 161 -4.47 -6.59 13.12
C CYS A 161 -3.17 -5.99 13.70
N LEU A 162 -2.44 -5.21 12.89
CA LEU A 162 -1.21 -4.52 13.29
C LEU A 162 -1.44 -3.57 14.49
N TYR A 163 -2.41 -2.66 14.41
CA TYR A 163 -2.66 -1.68 15.46
C TYR A 163 -3.25 -2.29 16.72
N ILE A 164 -4.11 -3.31 16.63
CA ILE A 164 -4.59 -4.06 17.81
C ILE A 164 -3.40 -4.74 18.50
N SER A 165 -2.50 -5.37 17.74
CA SER A 165 -1.30 -6.02 18.28
C SER A 165 -0.41 -5.00 19.01
N PHE A 166 -0.18 -3.83 18.41
CA PHE A 166 0.56 -2.75 19.06
C PHE A 166 -0.14 -2.20 20.31
N TYR A 167 -1.47 -2.09 20.30
CA TYR A 167 -2.25 -1.61 21.43
C TYR A 167 -2.19 -2.57 22.63
N ARG A 168 -2.31 -3.88 22.37
CA ARG A 168 -2.23 -4.94 23.40
C ARG A 168 -0.82 -5.05 23.98
N THR A 169 0.18 -5.18 23.12
CA THR A 169 1.58 -5.38 23.51
C THR A 169 2.21 -4.13 24.13
N ARG A 170 1.65 -2.93 23.89
CA ARG A 170 2.19 -1.63 24.34
C ARG A 170 3.64 -1.39 23.91
N LEU A 171 4.07 -2.02 22.81
CA LEU A 171 5.41 -1.81 22.24
C LEU A 171 5.62 -0.39 21.73
N ILE A 172 4.54 0.30 21.37
CA ILE A 172 4.48 1.72 21.03
C ILE A 172 3.47 2.42 21.95
N PRO A 173 3.48 3.77 22.05
CA PRO A 173 2.49 4.49 22.82
C PRO A 173 1.07 4.20 22.36
N ARG A 174 0.16 4.00 23.31
CA ARG A 174 -1.25 3.68 23.01
C ARG A 174 -1.94 4.72 22.13
N TRP A 175 -1.61 6.00 22.32
CA TRP A 175 -2.20 7.07 21.49
C TRP A 175 -1.87 6.89 20.00
N LEU A 176 -0.70 6.33 19.68
CA LEU A 176 -0.28 6.10 18.31
C LEU A 176 -1.06 4.94 17.68
N SER A 177 -1.28 3.84 18.42
CA SER A 177 -2.12 2.74 17.98
C SER A 177 -3.59 3.15 17.82
N VAL A 178 -4.11 3.92 18.78
CA VAL A 178 -5.50 4.42 18.74
C VAL A 178 -5.70 5.37 17.56
N TRP A 179 -4.73 6.24 17.28
CA TRP A 179 -4.78 7.10 16.10
C TRP A 179 -4.84 6.27 14.80
N GLY A 180 -4.05 5.19 14.71
CA GLY A 180 -4.11 4.27 13.56
C GLY A 180 -5.50 3.64 13.42
N LEU A 181 -6.07 3.12 14.51
CA LEU A 181 -7.42 2.54 14.52
C LEU A 181 -8.51 3.56 14.14
N ILE A 182 -8.39 4.80 14.60
CA ILE A 182 -9.30 5.89 14.19
C ILE A 182 -9.15 6.17 12.69
N GLY A 183 -7.93 6.14 12.15
CA GLY A 183 -7.66 6.33 10.71
C GLY A 183 -8.19 5.20 9.82
N VAL A 184 -8.27 3.97 10.33
CA VAL A 184 -8.83 2.83 9.58
C VAL A 184 -10.30 3.04 9.23
N VAL A 185 -11.09 3.61 10.13
CA VAL A 185 -12.55 3.78 9.95
C VAL A 185 -12.92 4.63 8.72
N PRO A 186 -12.45 5.89 8.58
CA PRO A 186 -12.77 6.70 7.41
C PRO A 186 -12.18 6.11 6.13
N TYR A 187 -11.02 5.47 6.19
CA TYR A 187 -10.41 4.85 5.01
C TYR A 187 -11.23 3.60 4.58
N MET A 188 -11.74 2.80 5.52
CA MET A 188 -12.63 1.69 5.18
C MET A 188 -13.93 2.18 4.54
N ALA A 189 -14.51 3.27 5.05
CA ALA A 189 -15.67 3.89 4.44
C ALA A 189 -15.38 4.32 2.99
N TYR A 190 -14.23 4.96 2.75
CA TYR A 190 -13.80 5.30 1.39
C TYR A 190 -13.67 4.06 0.49
N ALA A 191 -12.98 3.00 0.96
CA ALA A 191 -12.78 1.78 0.17
C ALA A 191 -14.11 1.15 -0.25
N LEU A 192 -15.11 1.11 0.64
CA LEU A 192 -16.44 0.61 0.35
C LEU A 192 -17.21 1.51 -0.61
N LEU A 193 -17.18 2.83 -0.40
CA LEU A 193 -17.82 3.78 -1.33
C LEU A 193 -17.24 3.65 -2.74
N HIS A 194 -15.92 3.55 -2.85
CA HIS A 194 -15.24 3.37 -4.13
C HIS A 194 -15.57 2.01 -4.76
N PHE A 195 -15.61 0.93 -3.99
CA PHE A 195 -16.02 -0.40 -4.47
C PHE A 195 -17.42 -0.42 -5.10
N PHE A 196 -18.37 0.33 -4.54
CA PHE A 196 -19.74 0.45 -5.07
C PHE A 196 -19.92 1.59 -6.10
N GLY A 197 -18.84 2.27 -6.50
CA GLY A 197 -18.91 3.37 -7.47
C GLY A 197 -19.63 4.62 -6.93
N MET A 198 -19.69 4.79 -5.62
CA MET A 198 -20.33 5.92 -4.92
C MET A 198 -19.31 6.98 -4.47
N ASP A 199 -18.08 6.92 -4.95
CA ASP A 199 -17.05 7.90 -4.62
C ASP A 199 -17.30 9.23 -5.32
N ASN A 200 -17.35 10.31 -4.53
CA ASN A 200 -17.56 11.68 -4.98
C ASN A 200 -16.25 12.49 -5.01
N GLY A 201 -15.09 11.83 -4.95
CA GLY A 201 -13.77 12.47 -4.95
C GLY A 201 -13.32 13.00 -3.59
N VAL A 202 -14.11 12.78 -2.53
CA VAL A 202 -13.75 13.12 -1.14
C VAL A 202 -12.82 12.05 -0.54
N GLY A 203 -12.74 10.87 -1.19
CA GLY A 203 -11.96 9.72 -0.76
C GLY A 203 -10.52 10.00 -0.38
N PHE A 204 -9.85 10.88 -1.15
CA PHE A 204 -8.47 11.27 -0.90
C PHE A 204 -8.26 11.85 0.51
N TYR A 205 -9.21 12.62 1.04
CA TYR A 205 -9.09 13.20 2.39
C TYR A 205 -9.28 12.16 3.49
N LEU A 206 -10.10 11.14 3.24
CA LEU A 206 -10.41 10.08 4.21
C LEU A 206 -9.20 9.17 4.45
N GLN A 207 -8.37 8.94 3.44
CA GLN A 207 -7.13 8.16 3.57
C GLN A 207 -5.97 8.93 4.22
N MET A 208 -5.97 10.27 4.15
CA MET A 208 -4.85 11.10 4.67
C MET A 208 -4.62 10.90 6.18
N LEU A 209 -5.69 10.65 6.94
CA LEU A 209 -5.60 10.49 8.39
C LEU A 209 -4.71 9.31 8.77
N LEU A 210 -4.84 8.20 8.04
CA LEU A 210 -4.02 7.01 8.25
C LEU A 210 -2.63 7.19 7.64
N ALA A 211 -2.53 7.79 6.44
CA ALA A 211 -1.24 8.00 5.77
C ALA A 211 -0.26 8.83 6.62
N ILE A 212 -0.74 9.89 7.30
CA ILE A 212 0.10 10.69 8.21
C ILE A 212 0.50 9.86 9.43
N GLN A 213 -0.44 9.10 10.00
CA GLN A 213 -0.17 8.23 11.15
C GLN A 213 0.92 7.20 10.83
N GLU A 214 0.84 6.59 9.66
CA GLU A 214 1.77 5.58 9.17
C GLU A 214 3.21 6.10 9.08
N ILE A 215 3.39 7.33 8.58
CA ILE A 215 4.70 8.00 8.57
C ILE A 215 5.21 8.25 9.98
N VAL A 216 4.34 8.72 10.90
CA VAL A 216 4.72 8.93 12.30
C VAL A 216 5.10 7.61 12.98
N LEU A 217 4.38 6.53 12.71
CA LEU A 217 4.70 5.19 13.20
C LEU A 217 6.07 4.73 12.70
N ALA A 218 6.33 4.85 11.41
CA ALA A 218 7.60 4.45 10.82
C ALA A 218 8.78 5.21 11.46
N LEU A 219 8.67 6.53 11.58
CA LEU A 219 9.68 7.38 12.24
C LEU A 219 9.84 7.03 13.73
N TRP A 220 8.74 6.74 14.42
CA TRP A 220 8.80 6.31 15.83
C TRP A 220 9.59 5.01 15.99
N LEU A 221 9.32 4.02 15.14
CA LEU A 221 9.99 2.72 15.16
C LEU A 221 11.50 2.85 14.85
N ILE A 222 11.88 3.76 13.95
CA ILE A 222 13.28 4.03 13.61
C ILE A 222 14.01 4.74 14.77
N ILE A 223 13.42 5.81 15.31
CA ILE A 223 14.10 6.69 16.27
C ILE A 223 14.07 6.09 17.69
N LYS A 224 12.90 5.68 18.16
CA LYS A 224 12.70 5.17 19.53
C LYS A 224 12.68 3.64 19.57
N GLY A 225 12.11 3.00 18.57
CA GLY A 225 11.86 1.56 18.58
C GLY A 225 10.82 1.16 19.64
N PHE A 226 10.88 -0.10 20.07
CA PHE A 226 9.91 -0.65 21.02
C PHE A 226 10.22 -0.30 22.48
N ASP A 227 9.16 -0.18 23.27
CA ASP A 227 9.25 -0.03 24.72
C ASP A 227 9.94 -1.25 25.37
N ARG A 228 10.99 -0.98 26.15
CA ARG A 228 11.83 -2.04 26.76
C ARG A 228 11.09 -2.80 27.86
N ALA A 229 10.24 -2.13 28.63
CA ALA A 229 9.48 -2.77 29.70
C ALA A 229 8.39 -3.68 29.11
N ALA A 230 7.75 -3.24 28.03
CA ALA A 230 6.81 -4.06 27.26
C ALA A 230 7.48 -5.33 26.70
N ILE A 231 8.67 -5.21 26.09
CA ILE A 231 9.44 -6.38 25.64
C ILE A 231 9.77 -7.31 26.81
N GLY A 232 10.15 -6.77 27.97
CA GLY A 232 10.45 -7.56 29.16
C GLY A 232 9.27 -8.45 29.58
N LYS A 233 8.05 -7.90 29.58
CA LYS A 233 6.82 -8.66 29.87
C LYS A 233 6.57 -9.77 28.85
N LEU A 234 6.64 -9.47 27.55
CA LEU A 234 6.46 -10.46 26.48
C LEU A 234 7.49 -11.60 26.48
N VAL A 235 8.64 -11.41 27.14
CA VAL A 235 9.68 -12.44 27.25
C VAL A 235 9.54 -13.24 28.54
N THR A 236 8.91 -12.69 29.58
CA THR A 236 8.74 -13.32 30.89
C THR A 236 7.42 -14.07 31.04
N ASP A 237 6.41 -13.72 30.24
CA ASP A 237 5.11 -14.42 30.18
C ASP A 237 5.11 -15.66 29.25
N ASN A 238 6.27 -16.06 28.73
CA ASN A 238 6.51 -17.29 27.92
C ASN A 238 7.36 -18.29 28.72
#